data_AF-A0A5K1EF96-F1
#
_entry.id   AF-A0A5K1EF96-F1
#
_cell.length_a   1.000
_cell.length_b   1.000
_cell.length_c   1.000
_cell.angle_alpha   90.00
_cell.angle_beta   90.00
_cell.angle_gamma   90.00
#
_symmetry.space_group_name_H-M   'P 1'
#
loop_
_entity.id
_entity.type
_entity.pdbx_description
1 polymer ?
#
loop_
_entity_poly.entity_id
_entity_poly.type
_entity_poly.pdbx_seq_one_letter_code
_entity_poly.pdbx_strand_id
1 'polypeptide(L)' 'MTIDSERMAEQVNQVGTITEAIEVVKMAKDSAWGVVVSDRDGDTEDSFISDLAVGLAAGQIKAGAPCRSERLAKYNQ' A
#
# COMPACT_ATOMS: atom_id res chain seq x y z
N MET A 1 -1.07 -10.01 4.71
CA MET A 1 -1.44 -10.01 3.29
C MET A 1 -2.86 -10.52 3.26
N THR A 2 -3.82 -9.61 3.07
CA THR A 2 -5.22 -10.02 2.93
C THR A 2 -5.48 -10.19 1.44
N ILE A 3 -5.87 -11.40 1.07
CA ILE A 3 -6.19 -11.79 -0.30
C ILE A 3 -7.71 -11.92 -0.36
N ASP A 4 -8.38 -10.89 -0.89
CA ASP A 4 -9.75 -11.05 -1.36
C ASP A 4 -9.69 -11.58 -2.80
N SER A 5 -10.67 -12.37 -3.25
CA SER A 5 -10.57 -13.21 -4.47
C SER A 5 -10.30 -12.46 -5.79
N GLU A 6 -10.20 -11.14 -5.76
CA GLU A 6 -9.90 -10.26 -6.91
C GLU A 6 -8.86 -9.17 -6.59
N ARG A 7 -8.43 -9.01 -5.33
CA ARG A 7 -7.57 -7.89 -4.88
C ARG A 7 -6.60 -8.28 -3.76
N MET A 8 -5.38 -7.75 -3.88
CA MET A 8 -4.31 -7.90 -2.91
C MET A 8 -4.14 -6.62 -2.10
N ALA A 9 -4.30 -6.71 -0.79
CA ALA A 9 -3.90 -5.65 0.13
C ALA A 9 -2.51 -5.95 0.70
N GLU A 10 -1.55 -5.11 0.32
CA GLU A 10 -0.15 -5.25 0.73
C GLU A 10 0.20 -4.16 1.75
N GLN A 11 0.84 -4.59 2.84
CA GLN A 11 1.44 -3.70 3.82
C GLN A 11 2.94 -3.75 3.58
N VAL A 12 3.55 -2.58 3.37
CA VAL A 12 4.97 -2.45 2.99
C VAL A 12 5.90 -3.13 3.99
N ASN A 13 5.53 -3.17 5.27
CA ASN A 13 6.34 -3.79 6.33
C ASN A 13 6.04 -5.28 6.58
N GLN A 14 5.10 -5.88 5.84
CA GLN A 14 4.88 -7.33 5.87
C GLN A 14 5.74 -8.07 4.84
N VAL A 15 6.33 -7.33 3.91
CA VAL A 15 7.34 -7.80 2.98
C VAL A 15 8.65 -7.16 3.42
N GLY A 16 9.68 -7.97 3.65
CA GLY A 16 10.87 -7.56 4.41
C GLY A 16 11.67 -6.43 3.77
N THR A 17 11.52 -6.21 2.46
CA THR A 17 12.23 -5.20 1.69
C THR A 17 11.34 -4.55 0.61
N ILE A 18 11.73 -3.34 0.18
CA ILE A 18 11.06 -2.61 -0.92
C ILE A 18 11.12 -3.41 -2.23
N THR A 19 12.24 -4.09 -2.50
CA THR A 19 12.42 -4.87 -3.73
C THR A 19 11.41 -6.01 -3.82
N GLU A 20 11.25 -6.76 -2.74
CA GLU A 20 10.27 -7.85 -2.67
C GLU A 20 8.84 -7.32 -2.83
N ALA A 21 8.52 -6.15 -2.25
CA ALA A 21 7.20 -5.54 -2.41
C ALA A 21 6.90 -5.19 -3.87
N ILE A 22 7.89 -4.65 -4.59
CA ILE A 22 7.77 -4.38 -6.03
C ILE A 22 7.54 -5.67 -6.82
N GLU A 23 8.26 -6.74 -6.48
CA GLU A 23 8.12 -8.05 -7.14
C GLU A 23 6.73 -8.65 -6.91
N VAL A 24 6.21 -8.61 -5.69
CA VAL A 24 4.86 -9.09 -5.35
C VAL A 24 3.79 -8.32 -6.13
N VAL A 25 3.90 -6.99 -6.16
CA VAL A 25 2.97 -6.15 -6.92
C VAL A 25 3.04 -6.42 -8.42
N LYS A 26 4.24 -6.67 -8.95
CA LYS A 26 4.41 -7.05 -10.36
C LYS A 26 3.74 -8.39 -10.66
N MET A 27 3.95 -9.40 -9.81
CA MET A 27 3.30 -10.71 -9.95
C MET A 27 1.76 -10.61 -9.85
N ALA A 28 1.26 -9.76 -8.95
CA ALA A 28 -0.17 -9.50 -8.83
C ALA A 28 -0.73 -8.86 -10.09
N LYS A 29 -0.06 -7.85 -10.65
CA LYS A 29 -0.44 -7.20 -11.90
C LYS A 29 -0.42 -8.14 -13.10
N ASP A 30 0.62 -8.97 -13.22
CA ASP A 30 0.73 -9.99 -14.27
C ASP A 30 -0.40 -11.02 -14.17
N SER A 31 -0.89 -11.28 -12.95
CA SER A 31 -2.04 -12.15 -12.67
C SER A 31 -3.40 -11.46 -12.82
N ALA A 32 -3.43 -10.21 -13.31
CA ALA A 32 -4.61 -9.35 -13.40
C ALA A 32 -5.32 -9.08 -12.06
N TRP A 33 -4.58 -9.14 -10.96
CA TRP A 33 -5.10 -8.82 -9.63
C TRP A 33 -4.93 -7.32 -9.34
N GLY A 34 -5.95 -6.72 -8.71
CA GLY A 34 -5.85 -5.35 -8.21
C GLY A 34 -4.90 -5.28 -7.02
N VAL A 35 -4.11 -4.22 -6.93
CA VAL A 35 -3.16 -4.00 -5.83
C VAL A 35 -3.63 -2.80 -5.01
N VAL A 36 -3.70 -2.99 -3.69
CA VAL A 36 -4.05 -1.95 -2.73
C VAL A 36 -2.88 -1.78 -1.79
N VAL A 37 -2.29 -0.59 -1.79
CA VAL A 37 -1.27 -0.22 -0.79
C VAL A 37 -2.00 0.18 0.49
N SER A 38 -1.63 -0.42 1.61
CA SER A 38 -2.34 -0.22 2.86
C SER A 38 -1.43 0.18 4.02
N ASP A 39 -1.96 1.08 4.84
CA ASP A 39 -1.37 1.53 6.09
C ASP A 39 -1.63 0.54 7.25
N ARG A 40 -0.90 0.69 8.36
CA ARG A 40 -1.00 -0.12 9.58
C ARG A 40 -1.79 0.60 10.68
N ASP A 41 -2.35 -0.18 11.59
CA ASP A 41 -2.79 0.34 12.88
C ASP A 41 -1.57 0.66 13.75
N GLY A 42 -1.36 1.94 14.06
CA GLY A 42 -0.19 2.44 14.81
C GLY A 42 0.93 3.01 13.94
N ASP A 43 0.62 3.47 12.74
CA ASP A 43 1.62 4.03 11.82
C ASP A 43 2.06 5.45 12.19
N THR A 44 3.13 5.93 11.54
CA THR A 44 3.74 7.24 11.80
C THR A 44 3.26 8.28 10.77
N GLU A 45 3.76 9.52 10.89
CA GLU A 45 3.56 10.57 9.88
C GLU A 45 4.39 10.35 8.60
N ASP A 46 5.04 9.20 8.45
CA ASP A 46 5.75 8.84 7.22
C ASP A 46 4.76 8.60 6.08
N SER A 47 4.91 9.36 5.00
CA SER A 47 4.09 9.29 3.79
C SER A 47 4.66 8.37 2.72
N PHE A 48 5.68 7.56 3.02
CA PHE A 48 6.35 6.67 2.05
C PHE A 48 5.36 5.80 1.25
N ILE A 49 4.28 5.33 1.89
CA ILE A 49 3.29 4.49 1.23
C ILE A 49 2.51 5.22 0.11
N SER A 50 2.42 6.55 0.16
CA SER A 50 1.77 7.36 -0.86
C SER A 50 2.60 7.40 -2.14
N ASP A 51 3.90 7.70 -2.00
CA ASP A 51 4.84 7.67 -3.12
C ASP A 51 4.96 6.25 -3.68
N LEU A 52 4.97 5.23 -2.81
CA LEU A 52 4.99 3.84 -3.23
C LEU A 52 3.72 3.45 -4.02
N ALA A 53 2.53 3.88 -3.58
CA ALA A 53 1.28 3.60 -4.30
C ALA A 53 1.26 4.22 -5.71
N VAL A 54 1.83 5.42 -5.85
CA VAL A 54 1.99 6.09 -7.15
C VAL A 54 3.05 5.39 -8.00
N GLY A 55 4.24 5.13 -7.46
CA GLY A 55 5.34 4.49 -8.18
C GLY A 55 5.02 3.08 -8.64
N LEU A 56 4.25 2.34 -7.85
CA LEU A 56 3.73 1.02 -8.20
C LEU A 56 2.52 1.08 -9.13
N ALA A 57 1.94 2.26 -9.38
CA ALA A 57 0.67 2.44 -10.08
C ALA A 57 -0.40 1.48 -9.56
N ALA A 58 -0.56 1.42 -8.23
CA ALA A 58 -1.51 0.52 -7.56
C ALA A 58 -2.97 0.93 -7.82
N GLY A 59 -3.22 2.23 -8.00
CA GLY A 59 -4.55 2.79 -8.28
C GLY A 59 -5.50 2.81 -7.08
N GLN A 60 -5.13 2.16 -5.96
CA GLN A 60 -5.87 2.19 -4.70
C GLN A 60 -4.90 2.27 -3.52
N ILE A 61 -5.23 3.17 -2.58
CA ILE A 61 -4.53 3.31 -1.30
C ILE A 61 -5.54 3.24 -0.16
N LYS A 62 -5.16 2.58 0.94
CA LYS A 62 -5.94 2.48 2.17
C LYS A 62 -5.14 3.05 3.33
N ALA A 63 -5.27 4.35 3.58
CA ALA A 63 -4.59 5.08 4.65
C ALA A 63 -5.50 5.44 5.84
N GLY A 64 -6.55 4.63 6.08
CA GLY A 64 -7.52 4.84 7.15
C GLY A 64 -8.45 6.04 6.93
N ALA A 65 -9.23 6.39 7.95
CA ALA A 65 -10.12 7.56 7.90
C ALA A 65 -9.30 8.87 7.85
N PRO A 66 -9.81 9.95 7.23
CA PRO A 66 -9.15 11.25 7.13
C PRO A 66 -9.21 12.00 8.47
N CYS A 67 -8.67 11.38 9.51
CA CYS A 67 -8.58 11.89 10.86
C CYS A 67 -7.24 11.46 11.46
N ARG A 68 -6.69 12.33 12.32
CA ARG A 68 -5.33 12.21 12.88
C ARG A 68 -4.21 12.44 11.86
N SER A 69 -3.14 13.07 12.31
CA SER A 69 -2.07 13.60 11.44
C SER A 69 -1.34 12.50 10.68
N GLU A 70 -1.11 11.35 11.30
CA GLU A 70 -0.42 10.20 10.70
C GLU A 70 -1.12 9.66 9.44
N ARG A 71 -2.45 9.80 9.36
CA ARG A 71 -3.24 9.40 8.19
C ARG A 71 -3.33 10.52 7.17
N LEU A 72 -3.50 11.76 7.64
CA LEU A 72 -3.57 12.92 6.77
C LEU A 72 -2.26 13.15 6.02
N ALA A 73 -1.11 12.89 6.64
CA ALA A 73 0.20 13.00 6.00
C ALA A 73 0.26 12.22 4.68
N LYS A 74 -0.33 11.01 4.65
CA LYS A 74 -0.38 10.16 3.44
C LYS A 74 -1.33 10.69 2.39
N TYR A 75 -2.48 11.24 2.76
CA TYR A 75 -3.42 11.81 1.79
C TYR A 75 -2.95 13.16 1.22
N ASN A 76 -2.12 13.89 1.97
CA ASN A 76 -1.61 15.20 1.56
C ASN A 76 -0.38 15.12 0.63
N GLN A 77 0.31 13.99 0.63
CA GLN A 77 1.44 13.68 -0.26
C GLN A 77 0.93 13.08 -1.58
#